data_AF-A0AAW6YH66-F1
#
_entry.id   AF-A0AAW6YH66-F1
#
_cell.length_a   1.000
_cell.length_b   1.000
_cell.length_c   1.000
_cell.angle_alpha   90.00
_cell.angle_beta   90.00
_cell.angle_gamma   90.00
#
_symmetry.space_group_name_H-M   'P 1'
#
loop_
_entity.id
_entity.type
_entity.pdbx_description
1 polymer ?
#
loop_
_entity_poly.entity_id
_entity_poly.type
_entity_poly.pdbx_seq_one_letter_code
_entity_poly.pdbx_strand_id
1 'polypeptide(L)' 'FDVEIEYDNTKPAGSVEVVPNTGVPGEESKTTPVTAQDGTVTPGTTTTTETKAPVNKKIIVGTQGYNGEFSHEYTNV' A
#
# COMPACT_ATOMS: atom_id res chain seq x y z
N PHE A 1 1.19 -0.04 1.38
CA PHE A 1 -0.25 0.20 1.18
C PHE A 1 -0.94 -1.12 1.38
N ASP A 2 -2.20 -1.10 1.82
CA ASP A 2 -3.02 -2.30 1.98
C ASP A 2 -4.03 -2.44 0.85
N VAL A 3 -4.76 -3.56 0.82
CA VAL A 3 -5.81 -3.83 -0.17
C VAL A 3 -7.18 -3.72 0.49
N GLU A 4 -8.05 -2.93 -0.11
CA GLU A 4 -9.45 -2.76 0.25
C GLU A 4 -10.33 -3.34 -0.86
N ILE A 5 -11.24 -4.24 -0.48
CA ILE A 5 -12.17 -4.88 -1.40
C ILE A 5 -13.58 -4.38 -1.09
N GLU A 6 -14.26 -3.85 -2.11
CA GLU A 6 -15.65 -3.42 -2.06
C GLU A 6 -16.51 -4.31 -2.97
N TYR A 7 -17.64 -4.81 -2.46
CA TYR A 7 -18.59 -5.59 -3.23
C TYR A 7 -19.70 -4.69 -3.77
N ASP A 8 -19.92 -4.74 -5.08
CA ASP A 8 -20.92 -3.94 -5.77
C ASP A 8 -21.96 -4.84 -6.45
N ASN A 9 -23.18 -4.86 -5.92
CA ASN A 9 -24.30 -5.69 -6.43
C ASN A 9 -24.96 -5.10 -7.70
N THR A 10 -24.53 -3.91 -8.14
CA THR A 10 -24.98 -3.31 -9.40
C THR A 10 -24.11 -3.72 -10.60
N LYS A 11 -22.93 -4.30 -10.34
CA LYS A 11 -21.99 -4.77 -11.36
C LYS A 11 -22.10 -6.29 -11.59
N PRO A 12 -21.93 -6.77 -12.83
CA PRO A 12 -22.02 -8.19 -13.16
C PRO A 12 -21.16 -9.06 -12.24
N ALA A 13 -21.72 -10.17 -11.75
CA ALA A 13 -21.00 -11.11 -10.90
C ALA A 13 -19.68 -11.56 -11.55
N GLY A 14 -18.59 -11.50 -10.79
CA GLY A 14 -17.25 -11.88 -11.26
C GLY A 14 -16.49 -10.78 -12.00
N SER A 15 -17.07 -9.59 -12.21
CA SER A 15 -16.31 -8.44 -12.70
C SER A 15 -15.34 -7.94 -11.63
N VAL A 16 -14.13 -7.58 -12.03
CA VAL A 16 -13.12 -7.01 -11.12
C VAL A 16 -12.62 -5.70 -11.71
N GLU A 17 -12.73 -4.64 -10.92
CA GLU A 17 -12.27 -3.29 -11.28
C GLU A 17 -11.25 -2.81 -10.26
N VAL A 18 -10.07 -2.40 -10.72
CA VAL A 18 -9.08 -1.73 -9.88
C VAL A 18 -9.29 -0.23 -10.00
N VAL A 19 -9.53 0.44 -8.88
CA VAL A 19 -9.77 1.89 -8.87
C VAL A 19 -8.46 2.61 -9.24
N PRO A 20 -8.46 3.49 -10.25
CA PRO A 20 -7.26 4.20 -10.68
C PRO A 20 -6.72 5.11 -9.58
N ASN A 21 -5.40 5.35 -9.60
CA ASN A 21 -4.69 6.17 -8.61
C ASN A 21 -4.74 5.63 -7.16
N THR A 22 -5.04 4.35 -6.98
CA THR A 22 -4.97 3.63 -5.70
C THR A 22 -3.80 2.64 -5.72
N GLY A 23 -3.39 2.11 -4.55
CA GLY A 23 -2.26 1.19 -4.46
C GLY A 23 -0.91 1.86 -4.69
N VAL A 24 -0.77 3.09 -4.18
CA VAL A 24 0.45 3.89 -4.31
C VAL A 24 1.30 3.63 -3.05
N PRO A 25 2.56 3.18 -3.18
CA PRO A 25 3.46 3.07 -2.04
C PRO A 25 3.65 4.41 -1.31
N GLY A 26 3.89 4.30 -0.01
CA GLY A 26 4.43 5.41 0.76
C GLY A 26 5.90 5.62 0.45
N GLU A 27 6.47 6.69 0.96
CA GLU A 27 7.88 7.00 0.83
C GLU A 27 8.46 7.29 2.21
N GLU A 28 9.66 6.77 2.46
CA GLU A 28 10.44 7.04 3.66
C GLU A 28 11.81 7.59 3.27
N SER A 29 12.31 8.53 4.07
CA SER A 29 13.67 9.03 3.99
C SER A 29 14.47 8.53 5.18
N LYS A 30 15.68 8.00 4.91
CA LYS A 30 16.64 7.61 5.93
C LYS A 30 17.84 8.53 5.89
N THR A 31 18.11 9.21 7.00
CA THR A 31 19.24 10.13 7.12
C THR A 31 20.21 9.64 8.18
N THR A 32 21.48 9.49 7.82
CA THR A 32 22.56 9.16 8.77
C THR A 32 23.59 10.29 8.70
N PRO A 33 23.71 11.14 9.75
CA PRO A 33 24.78 12.13 9.80
C PRO A 33 26.12 11.43 9.94
N VAL A 34 27.16 12.00 9.33
CA VAL A 34 28.53 11.48 9.43
C VAL A 34 29.48 12.56 9.89
N THR A 35 30.41 12.20 10.77
CA THR A 35 31.57 13.03 11.11
C THR A 35 32.81 12.44 10.47
N ALA A 36 33.58 13.27 9.77
CA ALA A 36 34.85 12.88 9.15
C ALA A 36 36.00 13.61 9.86
N GLN A 37 36.95 12.85 10.38
CA GLN A 37 38.16 13.38 11.01
C GLN A 37 39.34 12.47 10.67
N ASP A 38 40.44 13.05 10.22
CA ASP A 38 41.71 12.36 9.93
C ASP A 38 41.55 11.13 9.01
N GLY A 39 40.70 11.25 7.98
CA GLY A 39 40.44 10.18 7.01
C GLY A 39 39.52 9.06 7.53
N THR A 40 39.03 9.16 8.75
CA THR A 40 38.07 8.22 9.34
C THR A 40 36.66 8.81 9.34
N VAL A 41 35.67 8.02 8.93
CA VAL A 41 34.25 8.40 8.93
C VAL A 41 33.54 7.66 10.06
N THR A 42 32.88 8.41 10.93
CA THR A 42 32.05 7.85 12.00
C THR A 42 30.58 8.16 11.72
N PRO A 43 29.71 7.14 11.57
CA PRO A 43 28.29 7.35 11.41
C PRO A 43 27.65 7.72 12.76
N GLY A 44 26.76 8.70 12.74
CA GLY A 44 25.84 9.00 13.83
C GLY A 44 24.57 8.14 13.76
N THR A 45 23.58 8.49 14.58
CA THR A 45 22.30 7.80 14.62
C THR A 45 21.48 8.03 13.35
N THR A 46 21.04 6.95 12.71
CA THR A 46 20.11 7.02 11.57
C THR A 46 18.71 7.41 12.04
N THR A 47 18.10 8.38 11.38
CA THR A 47 16.68 8.70 11.52
C THR A 47 15.91 8.20 10.30
N THR A 48 14.71 7.69 10.52
CA THR A 48 13.75 7.33 9.46
C THR A 48 12.54 8.23 9.61
N THR A 49 12.12 8.86 8.50
CA THR A 49 10.96 9.74 8.45
C THR A 49 10.09 9.33 7.28
N GLU A 50 8.81 9.06 7.53
CA GLU A 50 7.81 8.92 6.46
C GLU A 50 7.60 10.28 5.78
N THR A 51 7.93 10.37 4.49
CA THR A 51 7.79 11.59 3.69
C THR A 51 6.48 11.62 2.92
N LYS A 52 5.85 10.46 2.71
CA LYS A 52 4.56 10.33 2.04
C LYS A 52 3.84 9.08 2.52
N ALA A 53 2.59 9.23 2.95
CA ALA A 53 1.75 8.10 3.32
C ALA A 53 1.39 7.24 2.10
N PRO A 54 1.28 5.90 2.26
CA PRO A 54 0.75 5.02 1.23
C PRO A 54 -0.73 5.31 0.93
N VAL A 55 -1.16 5.02 -0.29
CA VAL A 55 -2.57 5.00 -0.70
C VAL A 55 -2.99 3.55 -0.91
N ASN A 56 -3.95 3.07 -0.13
CA ASN A 56 -4.47 1.70 -0.23
C ASN A 56 -4.97 1.41 -1.64
N LYS A 57 -4.81 0.16 -2.09
CA LYS A 57 -5.31 -0.33 -3.36
C LYS A 57 -6.78 -0.68 -3.18
N LYS A 58 -7.64 -0.09 -4.01
CA LYS A 58 -9.08 -0.37 -3.95
C LYS A 58 -9.50 -1.24 -5.13
N ILE A 59 -10.17 -2.34 -4.83
CA ILE A 59 -10.70 -3.30 -5.80
C ILE A 59 -12.21 -3.38 -5.61
N ILE A 60 -12.97 -3.18 -6.69
CA ILE A 60 -14.41 -3.37 -6.72
C ILE A 60 -14.71 -4.71 -7.39
N VAL A 61 -15.44 -5.57 -6.70
CA VAL A 61 -15.89 -6.87 -7.19
C VAL A 61 -17.38 -6.80 -7.45
N GLY A 62 -17.78 -7.13 -8.68
CA GLY A 62 -19.19 -7.20 -9.06
C GLY A 62 -19.85 -8.44 -8.51
N THR A 63 -21.06 -8.27 -7.98
CA THR A 63 -21.77 -9.30 -7.20
C THR A 63 -23.24 -9.47 -7.62
N GLN A 64 -23.64 -8.87 -8.75
CA GLN A 64 -25.02 -8.87 -9.21
C GLN A 64 -25.63 -10.29 -9.24
N GLY A 65 -26.70 -10.47 -8.46
CA GLY A 65 -27.47 -11.73 -8.41
C GLY A 65 -26.86 -12.82 -7.54
N TYR A 66 -25.75 -12.55 -6.85
CA TYR A 66 -25.17 -13.46 -5.87
C TYR A 66 -25.77 -13.23 -4.48
N ASN A 67 -26.26 -14.30 -3.84
CA ASN A 67 -26.91 -14.26 -2.53
C ASN A 67 -26.15 -15.06 -1.46
N GLY A 68 -24.90 -15.45 -1.73
CA GLY A 68 -24.04 -16.14 -0.77
C GLY A 68 -23.18 -15.17 0.05
N GLU A 69 -22.26 -15.71 0.84
CA GLU A 69 -21.28 -14.91 1.59
C GLU A 69 -19.99 -14.70 0.78
N PHE A 70 -19.42 -13.50 0.88
CA PHE A 70 -18.12 -13.18 0.30
C PHE A 70 -17.02 -13.39 1.34
N SER A 71 -15.97 -14.13 0.96
CA SER A 71 -14.73 -14.26 1.75
C SER A 71 -13.53 -14.06 0.83
N HIS A 72 -12.59 -13.24 1.26
CA HIS A 72 -11.41 -12.89 0.49
C HIS A 72 -10.19 -12.87 1.40
N GLU A 73 -9.12 -13.48 0.92
CA GLU A 73 -7.80 -13.38 1.50
C GLU A 73 -6.91 -12.68 0.50
N TYR A 74 -6.07 -11.76 0.99
CA TYR A 74 -4.99 -11.22 0.19
C TYR A 74 -3.68 -11.36 0.98
N THR A 75 -2.60 -11.56 0.25
CA THR A 75 -1.25 -11.56 0.80
C THR A 75 -0.54 -10.35 0.22
N ASN A 76 -0.03 -9.48 1.09
CA ASN A 76 0.96 -8.49 0.68
C ASN A 76 2.27 -9.25 0.42
N VAL A 77 2.67 -9.35 -0.87
CA VAL A 77 3.97 -9.91 -1.29
C VAL A 77 5.08 -8.90 -1.14
#